data_AF-E6LP02-F1
#
_entry.id   AF-E6LP02-F1
#
_cell.length_a   1.000
_cell.length_b   1.000
_cell.length_c   1.000
_cell.angle_alpha   90.00
_cell.angle_beta   90.00
_cell.angle_gamma   90.00
#
_symmetry.space_group_name_H-M   'P 1'
#
loop_
_entity.id
_entity.type
_entity.pdbx_description
1 polymer ?
#
loop_
_entity_poly.entity_id
_entity_poly.type
_entity_poly.pdbx_seq_one_letter_code
_entity_poly.pdbx_strand_id
1 'polypeptide(L)'
;MNNKWSPSFSDVKSETNSRPCLLGFAAGSPYSKNVGHITACVGIRSAKSGQFCKFMDGWSSQVVEKQWGNYNDFMSKVRIYK
;
A
#
# COMPACT_ATOMS: atom_id res chain seq x y z
N MET A 1 -16.90 -5.71 -3.45
CA MET A 1 -15.42 -5.60 -3.46
C MET A 1 -15.17 -4.24 -4.07
N ASN A 2 -14.75 -3.25 -3.29
CA ASN A 2 -14.66 -1.89 -3.84
C ASN A 2 -13.19 -1.50 -3.88
N ASN A 3 -12.66 -1.45 -5.10
CA ASN A 3 -11.43 -0.75 -5.42
C ASN A 3 -11.63 0.73 -5.10
N LYS A 4 -10.58 1.39 -4.63
CA LYS A 4 -10.61 2.80 -4.26
C LYS A 4 -9.48 3.54 -4.94
N TRP A 5 -9.84 4.54 -5.74
CA TRP A 5 -8.89 5.54 -6.22
C TRP A 5 -8.57 6.52 -5.11
N SER A 6 -7.31 6.96 -5.05
CA SER A 6 -6.78 7.87 -4.03
C SER A 6 -7.20 7.48 -2.61
N PRO A 7 -6.89 6.25 -2.16
CA PRO A 7 -7.23 5.80 -0.81
C PRO A 7 -6.57 6.71 0.23
N SER A 8 -7.21 6.88 1.38
CA SER A 8 -6.57 7.46 2.56
C SER A 8 -5.77 6.40 3.31
N PHE A 9 -4.90 6.83 4.23
CA PHE A 9 -4.22 5.89 5.12
C PHE A 9 -5.22 5.10 5.99
N SER A 10 -6.34 5.71 6.38
CA SER A 10 -7.36 5.03 7.19
C SER A 10 -8.09 3.93 6.42
N ASP A 11 -8.29 4.09 5.11
CA ASP A 11 -8.84 3.06 4.24
C ASP A 11 -7.93 1.82 4.21
N VAL A 12 -6.64 2.05 3.99
CA VAL A 12 -5.62 0.99 3.96
C VAL A 12 -5.54 0.32 5.32
N LYS A 13 -5.37 1.10 6.40
CA LYS A 13 -5.35 0.61 7.78
C LYS A 13 -6.53 -0.29 8.11
N SER A 14 -7.74 0.13 7.76
CA SER A 14 -8.96 -0.64 8.04
C SER A 14 -8.93 -2.02 7.38
N GLU A 15 -8.45 -2.12 6.15
CA GLU A 15 -8.35 -3.41 5.46
C GLU A 15 -7.17 -4.24 5.97
N THR A 16 -5.98 -3.64 6.05
CA THR A 16 -4.73 -4.35 6.41
C THR A 16 -4.74 -4.89 7.84
N ASN A 17 -5.57 -4.33 8.73
CA ASN A 17 -5.81 -4.90 10.06
C ASN A 17 -6.45 -6.31 10.02
N SER A 18 -7.13 -6.66 8.92
CA SER A 18 -7.83 -7.95 8.78
C SER A 18 -7.18 -8.88 7.76
N ARG A 19 -6.61 -8.32 6.67
CA ARG A 19 -5.96 -9.07 5.60
C ARG A 19 -5.14 -8.16 4.69
N PRO A 20 -4.16 -8.69 3.92
CA PRO A 20 -3.45 -7.90 2.93
C PRO A 20 -4.38 -7.23 1.91
N CYS A 21 -3.97 -6.07 1.42
CA CYS A 21 -4.62 -5.38 0.30
C CYS A 21 -3.60 -5.06 -0.79
N LEU A 22 -4.04 -4.92 -2.03
CA LEU A 22 -3.19 -4.36 -3.08
C LEU A 22 -3.20 -2.84 -2.95
N LEU A 23 -2.02 -2.24 -3.04
CA LEU A 23 -1.83 -0.80 -3.00
C LEU A 23 -1.04 -0.38 -4.24
N GLY A 24 -1.59 0.59 -4.96
CA GLY A 24 -0.99 1.21 -6.13
C GLY A 24 -0.25 2.49 -5.78
N PHE A 25 0.76 2.76 -6.59
CA PHE A 25 1.53 4.00 -6.58
C PHE A 25 1.62 4.57 -7.99
N ALA A 26 1.40 5.88 -8.09
CA ALA A 26 1.47 6.59 -9.36
C ALA A 26 2.90 6.63 -9.90
N ALA A 27 3.03 6.65 -11.23
CA ALA A 27 4.28 6.99 -11.91
C ALA A 27 4.69 8.43 -11.55
N GLY A 28 6.00 8.72 -11.56
CA GLY A 28 6.53 10.02 -11.16
C GLY A 28 6.57 10.25 -9.64
N SER A 29 6.30 9.22 -8.84
CA SER A 29 6.33 9.30 -7.37
C SER A 29 7.71 8.99 -6.79
N PRO A 30 7.95 9.32 -5.51
CA PRO A 30 9.14 8.85 -4.79
C PRO A 30 9.27 7.32 -4.75
N TYR A 31 8.17 6.59 -4.93
CA TYR A 31 8.16 5.13 -4.97
C TYR A 31 8.56 4.59 -6.34
N SER A 32 8.03 5.17 -7.43
CA SER A 32 8.40 4.80 -8.80
C SER A 32 8.37 6.01 -9.73
N LYS A 33 9.53 6.34 -10.30
CA LYS A 33 9.70 7.49 -11.18
C LYS A 33 9.10 7.28 -12.57
N ASN A 34 9.16 6.06 -13.10
CA ASN A 34 8.93 5.82 -14.54
C ASN A 34 7.60 5.10 -14.85
N VAL A 35 7.09 4.28 -13.93
CA VAL A 35 5.91 3.43 -14.15
C VAL A 35 5.02 3.37 -12.92
N GLY A 36 3.71 3.21 -13.11
CA GLY A 36 2.83 2.88 -12.00
C GLY A 36 3.19 1.51 -11.43
N HIS A 37 3.05 1.32 -10.12
CA HIS A 37 3.37 0.06 -9.46
C HIS A 37 2.26 -0.37 -8.52
N ILE A 38 1.94 -1.67 -8.47
CA ILE A 38 1.00 -2.24 -7.50
C ILE A 38 1.71 -3.32 -6.71
N THR A 39 1.65 -3.24 -5.38
CA THR A 39 2.22 -4.22 -4.45
C THR A 39 1.21 -4.65 -3.41
N ALA A 40 1.47 -5.75 -2.70
CA ALA A 40 0.68 -6.14 -1.55
C ALA A 40 1.13 -5.38 -0.29
N CYS A 41 0.21 -4.59 0.29
CA CYS A 41 0.35 -4.04 1.63
C CYS A 41 -0.09 -5.09 2.66
N VAL A 42 0.84 -5.50 3.51
CA VAL A 42 0.69 -6.59 4.47
C VAL A 42 0.73 -6.12 5.93
N GLY A 43 1.00 -4.84 6.16
CA GLY A 43 0.97 -4.26 7.48
C GLY A 43 1.05 -2.75 7.45
N ILE A 44 0.78 -2.16 8.60
CA ILE A 44 0.85 -0.72 8.83
C ILE A 44 1.59 -0.42 10.13
N ARG A 45 2.17 0.76 10.24
CA ARG A 45 2.75 1.28 11.47
C ARG A 45 2.41 2.76 11.61
N SER A 46 2.02 3.17 12.81
CA SER A 46 1.85 4.59 13.15
C SER A 46 2.85 4.93 14.25
N ALA A 47 3.66 5.95 14.02
CA ALA A 47 4.66 6.44 14.96
C ALA A 47 4.61 7.97 15.02
N LYS A 48 5.30 8.58 15.99
CA LYS A 48 5.41 10.05 16.06
C LYS A 48 5.97 10.67 14.77
N SER A 49 6.85 9.94 14.08
CA SER A 49 7.48 10.36 12.81
C SER A 49 6.58 10.21 11.58
N GLY A 50 5.40 9.60 11.70
CA GLY A 50 4.46 9.49 10.60
C GLY A 50 3.73 8.14 10.53
N GLN A 51 3.04 7.97 9.41
CA GLN A 51 2.31 6.76 9.05
C GLN A 51 3.10 5.98 8.02
N PHE A 52 3.13 4.66 8.16
CA PHE A 52 3.94 3.78 7.33
C PHE A 52 3.14 2.56 6.91
N CYS A 53 3.44 2.07 5.71
CA CYS A 53 2.93 0.82 5.18
C CYS A 53 4.07 -0.16 4.96
N LYS A 54 3.78 -1.45 5.15
CA LYS A 54 4.70 -2.57 4.96
C LYS A 54 4.29 -3.34 3.72
N PHE A 55 5.21 -3.52 2.78
CA PHE A 55 4.93 -4.05 1.45
C PHE A 55 5.73 -5.32 1.15
N MET A 56 5.09 -6.24 0.42
CA MET A 56 5.78 -7.31 -0.30
C MET A 56 6.20 -6.80 -1.68
N ASP A 57 7.31 -6.07 -1.72
CA ASP A 57 7.82 -5.43 -2.93
C ASP A 57 8.52 -6.46 -3.83
N GLY A 58 8.14 -6.52 -5.12
CA GLY A 58 8.69 -7.47 -6.08
C GLY A 58 10.18 -7.29 -6.39
N TRP A 59 10.79 -6.18 -5.97
CA TRP A 59 12.23 -5.92 -6.10
C TRP A 59 13.03 -6.26 -4.84
N SER A 60 12.38 -6.81 -3.81
CA SER A 60 13.00 -7.16 -2.53
C SER A 60 12.57 -8.56 -2.10
N SER A 61 13.50 -9.33 -1.54
CA SER A 61 13.17 -10.59 -0.86
C SER A 61 12.59 -10.39 0.54
N GLN A 62 12.57 -9.15 1.04
CA GLN A 62 12.10 -8.78 2.37
C GLN A 62 10.92 -7.81 2.30
N VAL A 63 10.09 -7.84 3.35
CA VAL A 63 9.05 -6.83 3.56
C VAL A 63 9.69 -5.46 3.74
N VAL A 64 9.34 -4.50 2.89
CA VAL A 64 9.85 -3.13 2.94
C VAL A 64 8.86 -2.22 3.64
N GLU A 65 9.35 -1.28 4.45
CA GLU A 65 8.52 -0.23 5.06
C GLU A 65 8.71 1.08 4.30
N LYS A 66 7.60 1.76 3.97
CA LYS A 66 7.62 3.09 3.36
C LYS A 66 6.66 4.01 4.09
N GLN A 67 7.02 5.28 4.17
CA GLN A 67 6.17 6.31 4.74
C GLN A 67 5.01 6.62 3.79
N TRP A 68 3.79 6.68 4.34
CA TRP A 68 2.60 7.09 3.63
C TRP A 68 2.76 8.51 3.05
N GLY A 69 2.25 8.74 1.85
CA GLY A 69 2.31 10.05 1.20
C GLY A 69 1.28 10.22 0.09
N ASN A 70 1.41 11.31 -0.66
CA ASN A 70 0.42 11.70 -1.69
C ASN A 70 0.58 10.94 -3.02
N TYR A 71 1.31 9.82 -3.00
CA TYR A 71 1.63 9.04 -4.20
C TYR A 71 0.88 7.69 -4.26
N ASN A 72 0.07 7.40 -3.25
CA ASN A 72 -0.79 6.23 -3.16
C ASN A 72 -2.09 6.52 -3.92
N ASP A 73 -2.22 6.00 -5.15
CA ASP A 73 -3.28 6.37 -6.09
C ASP A 73 -4.39 5.32 -6.22
N PHE A 74 -4.17 4.11 -5.73
CA PHE A 74 -5.13 3.02 -5.85
C PHE A 74 -5.05 2.04 -4.67
N MET A 75 -6.17 1.47 -4.28
CA MET A 75 -6.25 0.35 -3.35
C MET A 75 -7.28 -0.67 -3.85
N SER A 76 -6.94 -1.96 -3.77
CA SER A 76 -7.89 -3.04 -3.99
C SER A 76 -7.91 -4.00 -2.79
N LYS A 77 -9.13 -4.35 -2.38
CA LYS A 77 -9.37 -5.36 -1.35
C LYS A 77 -9.21 -6.74 -1.96
N VAL A 78 -8.22 -7.50 -1.52
CA VAL A 78 -8.02 -8.89 -1.99
C VAL A 78 -8.86 -9.82 -1.13
N ARG A 79 -9.61 -10.73 -1.76
CA ARG A 79 -10.21 -11.89 -1.10
C ARG A 79 -9.56 -13.14 -1.66
N ILE A 80 -8.93 -13.90 -0.77
CA ILE A 80 -8.47 -15.25 -1.10
C ILE A 80 -9.60 -16.18 -0.72
N TYR A 81 -10.27 -16.75 -1.72
CA TYR A 81 -11.21 -17.84 -1.50
C TYR A 81 -10.43 -19.16 -1.43
N LYS A 82 -10.89 -20.08 -0.58
CA LYS A 82 -10.40 -21.46 -0.54
C LYS A 82 -11.06 -22.26 -1.65
#